data_AF-X1T1V0-F1
#
_entry.id   AF-X1T1V0-F1
#
_cell.length_a   1.000
_cell.length_b   1.000
_cell.length_c   1.000
_cell.angle_alpha   90.00
_cell.angle_beta   90.00
_cell.angle_gamma   90.00
#
_symmetry.space_group_name_H-M   'P 1'
#
loop_
_entity.id
_entity.type
_entity.pdbx_description
1 polymer ?
#
loop_
_entity_poly.entity_id
_entity_poly.type
_entity_poly.pdbx_seq_one_letter_code
_entity_poly.pdbx_strand_id
1 'polypeptide(L)'
;VRLYPGLSAAALKAGLDKELALWYELRAINVTGCGRLLLNGALAALVSSFGYSEKTAYRLLQAGDSRLWAIYQSPRLPGLSQIKIYSLEKVAEYLGTYPGCPVEIRANDFRGRQAKTAHLYASFFKPEGSRAKPVSRDSIEAATGVKRRQQQVYDKVAGIKRVANFACQQDSQGKLFPMLHLVEGKCKQWLKHRRLGNTYHSRALKAPRGMTKRVNAELQRSLERDEARLPKRFFLTPGSFIKCPERAKEALLLVNERDRLIKGRMEWCIA
;
A
#
# COMPACT_ATOMS: atom_id res chain seq x y z
N VAL A 1 12.78 5.61 5.13
CA VAL A 1 12.07 5.99 3.89
C VAL A 1 10.58 6.05 4.18
N ARG A 2 9.90 7.14 3.82
CA ARG A 2 8.46 7.33 4.02
C ARG A 2 7.72 7.00 2.73
N LEU A 3 6.88 5.96 2.76
CA LEU A 3 6.09 5.47 1.62
C LEU A 3 4.63 5.95 1.72
N TYR A 4 4.01 6.21 0.57
CA TYR A 4 2.60 6.57 0.42
C TYR A 4 1.85 5.43 -0.28
N PRO A 5 0.99 4.67 0.42
CA PRO A 5 0.39 3.44 -0.10
C PRO A 5 -0.37 3.59 -1.42
N GLY A 6 -1.09 4.71 -1.59
CA GLY A 6 -1.88 4.91 -2.80
C GLY A 6 -1.01 5.23 -4.03
N LEU A 7 0.09 5.96 -3.85
CA LEU A 7 1.09 6.15 -4.91
C LEU A 7 1.76 4.83 -5.25
N SER A 8 2.15 4.04 -4.24
CA SER A 8 2.78 2.74 -4.43
C SER A 8 1.90 1.79 -5.24
N ALA A 9 0.62 1.68 -4.90
CA ALA A 9 -0.33 0.83 -5.61
C ALA A 9 -0.52 1.29 -7.07
N ALA A 10 -0.69 2.60 -7.29
CA ALA A 10 -0.85 3.16 -8.64
C ALA A 10 0.40 2.96 -9.51
N ALA A 11 1.60 3.21 -8.96
CA ALA A 11 2.84 3.02 -9.69
C ALA A 11 3.12 1.55 -10.01
N LEU A 12 2.82 0.63 -9.08
CA LEU A 12 2.91 -0.82 -9.36
C LEU A 12 1.99 -1.22 -10.51
N LYS A 13 0.76 -0.70 -10.52
CA LYS A 13 -0.22 -0.96 -11.57
C LYS A 13 0.20 -0.38 -12.93
N ALA A 14 0.85 0.78 -12.92
CA ALA A 14 1.35 1.47 -14.11
C ALA A 14 2.75 0.99 -14.57
N GLY A 15 3.41 0.10 -13.84
CA GLY A 15 4.78 -0.34 -14.15
C GLY A 15 5.86 0.73 -13.90
N LEU A 16 5.58 1.73 -13.07
CA LEU A 16 6.48 2.84 -12.69
C LEU A 16 7.11 2.62 -11.29
N ASP A 17 7.29 1.37 -10.89
CA ASP A 17 7.74 1.00 -9.55
C ASP A 17 9.18 1.47 -9.27
N LYS A 18 10.04 1.47 -10.29
CA LYS A 18 11.44 1.90 -10.18
C LYS A 18 11.55 3.42 -9.99
N GLU A 19 10.82 4.17 -10.80
CA GLU A 19 10.78 5.63 -10.77
C GLU A 19 10.22 6.09 -9.43
N LEU A 20 9.11 5.49 -8.97
CA LEU A 20 8.54 5.85 -7.68
C LEU A 20 9.47 5.45 -6.52
N ALA A 21 10.13 4.29 -6.58
CA ALA A 21 11.14 3.93 -5.58
C ALA A 21 12.26 4.96 -5.51
N LEU A 22 12.77 5.41 -6.65
CA LEU A 22 13.82 6.44 -6.70
C LEU A 22 13.31 7.79 -6.16
N TRP A 23 12.07 8.16 -6.45
CA TRP A 23 11.46 9.37 -5.88
C TRP A 23 11.40 9.32 -4.35
N TYR A 24 11.06 8.16 -3.76
CA TYR A 24 11.11 7.99 -2.31
C TYR A 24 12.51 8.11 -1.71
N GLU A 25 13.52 7.60 -2.42
CA GLU A 25 14.93 7.67 -2.02
C GLU A 25 15.44 9.10 -2.07
N LEU A 26 15.18 9.83 -3.15
CA LEU A 26 15.51 11.25 -3.29
C LEU A 26 14.86 12.09 -2.19
N ARG A 27 13.60 11.80 -1.85
CA ARG A 27 12.93 12.45 -0.72
C ARG A 27 13.54 12.09 0.63
N ALA A 28 14.05 10.87 0.80
CA ALA A 28 14.72 10.47 2.03
C ALA A 28 16.10 11.14 2.17
N ILE A 29 16.80 11.39 1.06
CA ILE A 29 18.08 12.12 1.01
C ILE A 29 17.89 13.62 1.25
N ASN A 30 16.77 14.20 0.79
CA ASN A 30 16.42 15.60 0.99
C ASN A 30 15.96 15.90 2.42
N VAL A 31 16.88 15.82 3.38
CA VAL A 31 16.64 16.03 4.83
C VAL A 31 16.11 17.43 5.12
N THR A 32 16.58 18.45 4.39
CA THR A 32 16.16 19.86 4.56
C THR A 32 14.73 20.13 4.06
N GLY A 33 14.17 19.24 3.23
CA GLY A 33 12.82 19.39 2.70
C GLY A 33 12.67 20.49 1.64
N CYS A 34 13.76 21.11 1.18
CA CYS A 34 13.72 22.22 0.21
C CYS A 34 13.28 21.80 -1.20
N GLY A 35 13.27 20.49 -1.46
CA GLY A 35 12.79 19.90 -2.72
C GLY A 35 13.81 19.97 -3.85
N ARG A 36 15.05 20.34 -3.54
CA ARG A 36 16.14 20.50 -4.51
C ARG A 36 17.38 19.78 -4.01
N LEU A 37 18.06 19.06 -4.89
CA LEU A 37 19.34 18.41 -4.60
C LEU A 37 20.34 18.73 -5.71
N LEU A 38 21.62 18.86 -5.36
CA LEU A 38 22.69 18.85 -6.37
C LEU A 38 22.78 17.44 -6.97
N LEU A 39 22.91 17.33 -8.29
CA LEU A 39 22.92 16.04 -8.99
C LEU A 39 24.03 15.11 -8.47
N ASN A 40 25.26 15.62 -8.35
CA ASN A 40 26.40 14.85 -7.87
C ASN A 40 26.22 14.41 -6.41
N GLY A 41 25.68 15.30 -5.55
CA GLY A 41 25.39 14.97 -4.17
C GLY A 41 24.30 13.91 -4.03
N ALA A 42 23.25 13.98 -4.86
CA ALA A 42 22.20 12.98 -4.90
C ALA A 42 22.74 11.62 -5.39
N LEU A 43 23.59 11.60 -6.42
CA LEU A 43 24.25 10.38 -6.91
C LEU A 43 25.08 9.73 -5.81
N ALA A 44 25.97 10.49 -5.16
CA ALA A 44 26.79 10.00 -4.07
C ALA A 44 25.95 9.43 -2.92
N ALA A 45 24.85 10.09 -2.56
CA ALA A 45 23.93 9.62 -1.53
C ALA A 45 23.16 8.35 -1.95
N LEU A 46 22.74 8.24 -3.22
CA LEU A 46 22.09 7.03 -3.74
C LEU A 46 23.04 5.82 -3.71
N VAL A 47 24.31 6.03 -4.08
CA VAL A 47 25.35 5.00 -4.03
C VAL A 47 25.59 4.56 -2.58
N SER A 48 25.87 5.51 -1.68
CA SER A 48 26.22 5.20 -0.29
C SER A 48 25.05 4.64 0.53
N SER A 49 23.86 5.22 0.38
CA SER A 49 22.71 4.92 1.25
C SER A 49 21.82 3.81 0.70
N PHE A 50 21.75 3.64 -0.62
CA PHE A 50 20.83 2.69 -1.28
C PHE A 50 21.52 1.63 -2.14
N GLY A 51 22.85 1.67 -2.25
CA GLY A 51 23.66 0.62 -2.87
C GLY A 51 23.54 0.57 -4.40
N TYR A 52 23.24 1.70 -5.05
CA TYR A 52 23.30 1.75 -6.51
C TYR A 52 24.74 1.80 -7.00
N SER A 53 24.99 1.31 -8.22
CA SER A 53 26.15 1.78 -8.98
C SER A 53 25.85 3.16 -9.57
N GLU A 54 26.87 4.00 -9.67
CA GLU A 54 26.72 5.37 -10.17
C GLU A 54 26.07 5.43 -11.55
N LYS A 55 26.54 4.59 -12.49
CA LYS A 55 25.96 4.44 -13.84
C LYS A 55 24.48 4.08 -13.80
N THR A 56 24.07 3.21 -12.87
CA THR A 56 22.66 2.81 -12.73
C THR A 56 21.82 3.94 -12.15
N ALA A 57 22.32 4.61 -11.11
CA ALA A 57 21.64 5.75 -10.49
C ALA A 57 21.43 6.87 -11.51
N TYR A 58 22.47 7.21 -12.27
CA TYR A 58 22.40 8.23 -13.33
C TYR A 58 21.37 7.86 -14.40
N ARG A 59 21.42 6.63 -14.92
CA ARG A 59 20.45 6.16 -15.93
C ARG A 59 19.01 6.22 -15.43
N LEU A 60 18.76 5.86 -14.16
CA LEU A 60 17.41 5.92 -13.59
C LEU A 60 16.95 7.36 -13.37
N LEU A 61 17.85 8.25 -12.95
CA LEU A 61 17.56 9.68 -12.83
C LEU A 61 17.17 10.31 -14.16
N GLN A 62 17.86 9.96 -15.24
CA GLN A 62 17.50 10.41 -16.58
C GLN A 62 16.16 9.82 -17.05
N ALA A 63 15.91 8.53 -16.80
CA ALA A 63 14.67 7.86 -17.22
C ALA A 63 13.41 8.42 -16.54
N GLY A 64 13.51 8.91 -15.31
CA GLY A 64 12.40 9.52 -14.57
C GLY A 64 12.34 11.04 -14.65
N ASP A 65 13.24 11.66 -15.44
CA ASP A 65 13.22 13.10 -15.67
C ASP A 65 11.89 13.55 -16.31
N SER A 66 11.46 14.75 -15.96
CA SER A 66 10.16 15.34 -16.28
C SER A 66 8.92 14.62 -15.73
N ARG A 67 9.05 13.41 -15.15
CA ARG A 67 7.91 12.62 -14.60
C ARG A 67 7.70 12.87 -13.11
N LEU A 68 8.68 12.48 -12.29
CA LEU A 68 8.60 12.56 -10.81
C LEU A 68 9.59 13.58 -10.22
N TRP A 69 10.54 14.02 -11.03
CA TRP A 69 11.47 15.10 -10.76
C TRP A 69 11.81 15.80 -12.07
N ALA A 70 12.53 16.90 -11.99
CA ALA A 70 13.12 17.59 -13.13
C ALA A 70 14.61 17.82 -12.89
N ILE A 71 15.44 17.48 -13.87
CA ILE A 71 16.86 17.84 -13.90
C ILE A 71 16.99 19.16 -14.65
N TYR A 72 17.61 20.15 -14.02
CA TYR A 72 17.76 21.48 -14.61
C TYR A 72 19.06 22.13 -14.15
N GLN A 73 19.57 23.05 -14.96
CA GLN A 73 20.68 23.91 -14.58
C GLN A 73 20.13 25.22 -14.05
N SER A 74 20.62 25.63 -12.88
CA SER A 74 20.21 26.91 -12.28
C SER A 74 21.11 28.02 -12.78
N PRO A 75 20.57 29.17 -13.21
CA PRO A 75 21.39 30.35 -13.53
C PRO A 75 22.26 30.79 -12.36
N ARG A 76 21.85 30.49 -11.13
CA ARG A 76 22.57 30.85 -9.89
C ARG A 76 23.77 29.95 -9.59
N LEU A 77 23.87 28.79 -10.22
CA LEU A 77 24.96 27.82 -10.05
C LEU A 77 25.38 27.29 -11.42
N PRO A 78 26.05 28.13 -12.23
CA PRO A 78 26.48 27.75 -13.57
C PRO A 78 27.38 26.51 -13.53
N GLY A 79 27.16 25.58 -14.46
CA GLY A 79 27.89 24.31 -14.54
C GLY A 79 27.42 23.20 -13.59
N LEU A 80 26.50 23.47 -12.65
CA LEU A 80 25.97 22.47 -11.73
C LEU A 80 24.50 22.12 -12.03
N SER A 81 24.28 20.86 -12.40
CA SER A 81 22.93 20.31 -12.57
C SER A 81 22.27 20.05 -11.21
N GLN A 82 20.99 20.37 -11.11
CA GLN A 82 20.15 20.18 -9.93
C GLN A 82 18.96 19.29 -10.25
N ILE A 83 18.47 18.58 -9.23
CA ILE A 83 17.26 17.78 -9.26
C ILE A 83 16.18 18.53 -8.46
N LYS A 84 15.10 18.95 -9.13
CA LYS A 84 13.87 19.44 -8.50
C LYS A 84 12.93 18.25 -8.28
N ILE A 85 12.80 17.83 -7.04
CA ILE A 85 11.89 16.75 -6.65
C ILE A 85 10.46 17.28 -6.69
N TYR A 86 9.55 16.60 -7.40
CA TYR A 86 8.16 17.02 -7.43
C TYR A 86 7.47 16.81 -6.08
N SER A 87 6.52 17.69 -5.79
CA SER A 87 5.73 17.65 -4.56
C SER A 87 4.88 16.38 -4.51
N LEU A 88 4.43 16.03 -3.30
CA LEU A 88 3.53 14.89 -3.11
C LEU A 88 2.25 15.01 -3.95
N GLU A 89 1.71 16.23 -4.03
CA GLU A 89 0.53 16.58 -4.81
C GLU A 89 0.75 16.37 -6.30
N LYS A 90 1.82 16.94 -6.87
CA LYS A 90 2.13 16.78 -8.31
C LYS A 90 2.33 15.33 -8.72
N VAL A 91 2.95 14.52 -7.86
CA VAL A 91 3.11 13.07 -8.12
C VAL A 91 1.77 12.33 -8.01
N ALA A 92 0.91 12.73 -7.08
CA ALA A 92 -0.42 12.16 -6.91
C ALA A 92 -1.33 12.45 -8.11
N GLU A 93 -1.29 13.69 -8.62
CA GLU A 93 -1.97 14.10 -9.85
C GLU A 93 -1.47 13.32 -11.06
N TYR A 94 -0.15 13.22 -11.23
CA TYR A 94 0.46 12.46 -12.33
C TYR A 94 0.04 10.98 -12.33
N LEU A 95 -0.09 10.36 -11.15
CA LEU A 95 -0.55 8.98 -11.01
C LEU A 95 -2.07 8.84 -10.93
N GLY A 96 -2.83 9.94 -10.98
CA GLY A 96 -4.29 9.95 -10.88
C GLY A 96 -4.81 9.29 -9.60
N THR A 97 -4.16 9.51 -8.46
CA THR A 97 -4.48 8.78 -7.22
C THR A 97 -4.31 9.64 -5.97
N TYR A 98 -4.77 9.11 -4.84
CA TYR A 98 -4.56 9.72 -3.53
C TYR A 98 -3.37 9.09 -2.80
N PRO A 99 -2.47 9.87 -2.17
CA PRO A 99 -1.34 9.33 -1.41
C PRO A 99 -1.71 8.32 -0.32
N GLY A 100 -2.88 8.49 0.33
CA GLY A 100 -3.32 7.62 1.42
C GLY A 100 -2.66 7.97 2.76
N CYS A 101 -2.50 6.98 3.64
CA CYS A 101 -1.86 7.17 4.95
C CYS A 101 -0.40 6.73 4.88
N PRO A 102 0.59 7.61 5.14
CA PRO A 102 1.98 7.25 4.99
C PRO A 102 2.41 6.17 5.99
N VAL A 103 3.41 5.40 5.57
CA VAL A 103 4.10 4.41 6.39
C VAL A 103 5.60 4.62 6.28
N GLU A 104 6.35 4.20 7.29
CA GLU A 104 7.79 4.34 7.34
C GLU A 104 8.49 2.99 7.40
N ILE A 105 9.59 2.88 6.67
CA ILE A 105 10.49 1.73 6.67
C ILE A 105 11.92 2.20 6.88
N ARG A 106 12.78 1.33 7.39
CA ARG A 106 14.21 1.64 7.54
C ARG A 106 14.83 1.76 6.15
N ALA A 107 15.80 2.66 5.98
CA ALA A 107 16.46 2.86 4.68
C ALA A 107 17.20 1.59 4.22
N ASN A 108 17.78 0.84 5.16
CA ASN A 108 18.48 -0.42 4.87
C ASN A 108 17.55 -1.50 4.32
N ASP A 109 16.30 -1.57 4.77
CA ASP A 109 15.31 -2.54 4.26
C ASP A 109 14.89 -2.18 2.83
N PHE A 110 15.05 -0.92 2.42
CA PHE A 110 14.73 -0.41 1.09
C PHE A 110 15.92 -0.50 0.11
N ARG A 111 16.80 -1.49 0.26
CA ARG A 111 17.96 -1.73 -0.61
C ARG A 111 17.73 -2.89 -1.56
N GLY A 112 18.20 -2.74 -2.81
CA GLY A 112 18.08 -3.78 -3.84
C GLY A 112 16.74 -3.74 -4.59
N ARG A 113 16.79 -4.15 -5.88
CA ARG A 113 15.66 -3.98 -6.81
C ARG A 113 14.38 -4.68 -6.35
N GLN A 114 14.49 -5.95 -5.97
CA GLN A 114 13.33 -6.75 -5.58
C GLN A 114 12.72 -6.29 -4.25
N ALA A 115 13.56 -5.90 -3.29
CA ALA A 115 13.10 -5.41 -1.99
C ALA A 115 12.33 -4.09 -2.14
N LYS A 116 12.78 -3.19 -3.02
CA LYS A 116 12.07 -1.93 -3.30
C LYS A 116 10.65 -2.18 -3.79
N THR A 117 10.47 -2.98 -4.84
CA THR A 117 9.14 -3.32 -5.35
C THR A 117 8.31 -4.06 -4.29
N ALA A 118 8.91 -4.97 -3.52
CA ALA A 118 8.23 -5.67 -2.44
C ALA A 118 7.74 -4.72 -1.32
N HIS A 119 8.53 -3.70 -0.97
CA HIS A 119 8.16 -2.70 0.04
C HIS A 119 7.12 -1.70 -0.47
N LEU A 120 7.14 -1.34 -1.76
CA LEU A 120 6.05 -0.60 -2.38
C LEU A 120 4.74 -1.39 -2.26
N TYR A 121 4.76 -2.67 -2.60
CA TYR A 121 3.62 -3.57 -2.44
C TYR A 121 3.20 -3.68 -0.97
N ALA A 122 4.15 -3.87 -0.05
CA ALA A 122 3.87 -4.00 1.37
C ALA A 122 3.26 -2.73 1.99
N SER A 123 3.55 -1.56 1.44
CA SER A 123 2.97 -0.29 1.92
C SER A 123 1.44 -0.25 1.76
N PHE A 124 0.87 -1.06 0.86
CA PHE A 124 -0.59 -1.22 0.74
C PHE A 124 -1.25 -1.77 2.01
N PHE A 125 -0.53 -2.61 2.76
CA PHE A 125 -1.02 -3.23 3.97
C PHE A 125 -0.86 -2.35 5.20
N LYS A 126 -1.61 -2.67 6.27
CA LYS A 126 -1.51 -1.91 7.51
C LYS A 126 -0.31 -2.39 8.35
N PRO A 127 0.35 -1.50 9.09
CA PRO A 127 1.28 -1.87 10.15
C PRO A 127 0.68 -2.86 11.15
N GLU A 128 1.52 -3.66 11.79
CA GLU A 128 1.12 -4.50 12.92
C GLU A 128 0.49 -3.65 14.04
N GLY A 129 -0.45 -4.24 14.79
CA GLY A 129 -1.25 -3.53 15.81
C GLY A 129 -2.33 -2.59 15.25
N SER A 130 -2.45 -2.45 13.92
CA SER A 130 -3.56 -1.72 13.30
C SER A 130 -4.70 -2.67 12.93
N ARG A 131 -5.95 -2.23 13.11
CA ARG A 131 -7.10 -2.97 12.59
C ARG A 131 -7.03 -3.04 11.06
N ALA A 132 -6.78 -4.23 10.54
CA ALA A 132 -6.74 -4.53 9.11
C ALA A 132 -7.96 -5.39 8.74
N LYS A 133 -8.50 -5.14 7.55
CA LYS A 133 -9.65 -5.88 7.02
C LYS A 133 -9.18 -7.11 6.24
N PRO A 134 -9.95 -8.21 6.24
CA PRO A 134 -9.74 -9.32 5.32
C PRO A 134 -9.73 -8.85 3.87
N VAL A 135 -8.76 -9.32 3.07
CA VAL A 135 -8.67 -9.02 1.64
C VAL A 135 -8.23 -10.26 0.86
N SER A 136 -8.84 -10.50 -0.30
CA SER A 136 -8.45 -11.61 -1.18
C SER A 136 -7.23 -11.23 -2.03
N ARG A 137 -6.46 -12.23 -2.47
CA ARG A 137 -5.33 -11.97 -3.39
C ARG A 137 -5.77 -11.37 -4.71
N ASP A 138 -6.97 -11.68 -5.18
CA ASP A 138 -7.53 -11.10 -6.40
C ASP A 138 -7.86 -9.63 -6.23
N SER A 139 -8.40 -9.25 -5.07
CA SER A 139 -8.63 -7.84 -4.74
C SER A 139 -7.31 -7.07 -4.67
N ILE A 140 -6.26 -7.71 -4.11
CA ILE A 140 -4.91 -7.13 -4.08
C ILE A 140 -4.36 -6.97 -5.50
N GLU A 141 -4.52 -7.98 -6.36
CA GLU A 141 -4.09 -7.94 -7.77
C GLU A 141 -4.82 -6.84 -8.54
N ALA A 142 -6.14 -6.71 -8.40
CA ALA A 142 -6.92 -5.66 -9.03
C ALA A 142 -6.49 -4.25 -8.57
N ALA A 143 -6.14 -4.10 -7.28
CA ALA A 143 -5.72 -2.83 -6.70
C ALA A 143 -4.28 -2.43 -7.07
N THR A 144 -3.37 -3.39 -7.13
CA THR A 144 -1.91 -3.13 -7.26
C THR A 144 -1.31 -3.55 -8.60
N GLY A 145 -2.01 -4.34 -9.42
CA GLY A 145 -1.49 -4.97 -10.63
C GLY A 145 -0.54 -6.15 -10.37
N VAL A 146 -0.22 -6.46 -9.10
CA VAL A 146 0.75 -7.52 -8.78
C VAL A 146 0.10 -8.90 -8.84
N LYS A 147 0.60 -9.75 -9.72
CA LYS A 147 0.11 -11.12 -9.92
C LYS A 147 0.25 -11.99 -8.66
N ARG A 148 -0.71 -12.88 -8.40
CA ARG A 148 -0.68 -13.83 -7.26
C ARG A 148 0.69 -14.48 -6.97
N ARG A 149 1.42 -14.93 -8.00
CA ARG A 149 2.76 -15.55 -7.84
C ARG A 149 3.77 -14.55 -7.28
N GLN A 150 3.78 -13.32 -7.79
CA GLN A 150 4.67 -12.26 -7.33
C GLN A 150 4.31 -11.79 -5.92
N GLN A 151 3.01 -11.71 -5.60
CA GLN A 151 2.56 -11.35 -4.26
C GLN A 151 3.16 -12.28 -3.20
N GLN A 152 3.20 -13.60 -3.43
CA GLN A 152 3.79 -14.54 -2.47
C GLN A 152 5.29 -14.30 -2.26
N VAL A 153 6.01 -13.98 -3.33
CA VAL A 153 7.43 -13.64 -3.26
C VAL A 153 7.62 -12.33 -2.48
N TYR A 154 6.81 -11.31 -2.75
CA TYR A 154 6.88 -10.03 -2.04
C TYR A 154 6.45 -10.12 -0.58
N ASP A 155 5.45 -10.96 -0.27
CA ASP A 155 5.04 -11.27 1.10
C ASP A 155 6.25 -11.80 1.91
N LYS A 156 7.03 -12.71 1.31
CA LYS A 156 8.25 -13.26 1.93
C LYS A 156 9.35 -12.21 2.06
N VAL A 157 9.65 -11.47 0.99
CA VAL A 157 10.74 -10.48 0.97
C VAL A 157 10.48 -9.33 1.94
N ALA A 158 9.26 -8.79 1.97
CA ALA A 158 8.90 -7.69 2.86
C ALA A 158 8.52 -8.15 4.29
N GLY A 159 8.55 -9.46 4.55
CA GLY A 159 8.22 -10.05 5.85
C GLY A 159 6.79 -9.79 6.31
N ILE A 160 5.83 -9.82 5.37
CA ILE A 160 4.41 -9.58 5.65
C ILE A 160 3.83 -10.73 6.45
N LYS A 161 3.22 -10.42 7.59
CA LYS A 161 2.50 -11.40 8.42
C LYS A 161 1.11 -11.60 7.85
N ARG A 162 0.77 -12.85 7.55
CA ARG A 162 -0.53 -13.25 7.01
C ARG A 162 -1.32 -14.01 8.07
N VAL A 163 -2.54 -13.55 8.35
CA VAL A 163 -3.47 -14.21 9.27
C VAL A 163 -4.68 -14.70 8.48
N ALA A 164 -4.98 -15.99 8.58
CA ALA A 164 -6.12 -16.58 7.91
C ALA A 164 -7.41 -16.23 8.66
N ASN A 165 -8.44 -15.83 7.90
CA ASN A 165 -9.77 -15.51 8.42
C ASN A 165 -10.77 -16.59 8.02
N PHE A 166 -11.72 -16.86 8.91
CA PHE A 166 -12.76 -17.86 8.71
C PHE A 166 -14.11 -17.33 9.17
N ALA A 167 -15.16 -17.75 8.47
CA ALA A 167 -16.52 -17.44 8.85
C ALA A 167 -17.04 -18.48 9.85
N CYS A 168 -17.73 -17.99 10.86
CA CYS A 168 -18.33 -18.72 11.95
C CYS A 168 -19.80 -18.29 12.09
N GLN A 169 -20.60 -19.17 12.67
CA GLN A 169 -21.98 -18.96 13.06
C GLN A 169 -22.05 -19.14 14.57
N GLN A 170 -22.95 -18.40 15.22
CA GLN A 170 -23.28 -18.60 16.63
C GLN A 170 -24.53 -19.47 16.73
N ASP A 171 -24.54 -20.42 17.66
CA ASP A 171 -25.76 -21.17 18.00
C ASP A 171 -26.68 -20.36 18.93
N SER A 172 -27.85 -20.92 19.25
CA SER A 172 -28.82 -20.34 20.18
C SER A 172 -28.30 -20.18 21.62
N GLN A 173 -27.21 -20.86 21.97
CA GLN A 173 -26.56 -20.81 23.29
C GLN A 173 -25.34 -19.87 23.32
N GLY A 174 -25.02 -19.22 22.20
CA GLY A 174 -23.89 -18.30 22.11
C GLY A 174 -22.55 -18.95 21.71
N LYS A 175 -22.51 -20.26 21.45
CA LYS A 175 -21.30 -21.00 21.07
C LYS A 175 -21.02 -20.87 19.57
N LEU A 176 -19.75 -20.69 19.22
CA LEU A 176 -19.33 -20.51 17.83
C LEU A 176 -19.05 -21.84 17.12
N PHE A 177 -19.52 -21.94 15.89
CA PHE A 177 -19.29 -23.05 14.99
C PHE A 177 -18.74 -22.55 13.66
N PRO A 178 -17.73 -23.22 13.07
CA PRO A 178 -17.22 -22.82 11.75
C PRO A 178 -18.31 -23.03 10.70
N MET A 179 -18.54 -22.03 9.85
CA MET A 179 -19.42 -22.22 8.69
C MET A 179 -18.74 -23.20 7.74
N LEU A 180 -19.47 -24.23 7.33
CA LEU A 180 -19.02 -25.21 6.35
C LEU A 180 -19.62 -24.88 4.98
N HIS A 181 -18.86 -25.11 3.93
CA HIS A 181 -19.37 -25.14 2.56
C HIS A 181 -19.04 -26.48 1.93
N LEU A 182 -20.02 -27.03 1.21
CA LEU A 182 -19.84 -28.23 0.43
C LEU A 182 -19.01 -27.90 -0.81
N VAL A 183 -17.97 -28.69 -1.05
CA VAL A 183 -17.16 -28.63 -2.26
C VAL A 183 -17.25 -29.96 -2.96
N GLU A 184 -17.81 -29.96 -4.16
CA GLU A 184 -17.86 -31.13 -5.01
C GLU A 184 -16.53 -31.31 -5.73
N GLY A 185 -15.87 -32.43 -5.49
CA GLY A 185 -14.75 -32.90 -6.28
C GLY A 185 -15.19 -33.93 -7.30
N LYS A 186 -14.27 -34.36 -8.17
CA LYS A 186 -14.54 -35.29 -9.27
C LYS A 186 -15.28 -36.59 -8.87
N CYS A 187 -15.05 -37.10 -7.65
CA CYS A 187 -15.65 -38.36 -7.20
C CYS A 187 -16.22 -38.31 -5.77
N LYS A 188 -16.06 -37.20 -5.04
CA LYS A 188 -16.43 -37.08 -3.61
C LYS A 188 -16.79 -35.64 -3.27
N GLN A 189 -17.74 -35.48 -2.36
CA GLN A 189 -18.06 -34.20 -1.74
C GLN A 189 -17.24 -34.02 -0.46
N TRP A 190 -16.81 -32.79 -0.21
CA TRP A 190 -16.00 -32.43 0.96
C TRP A 190 -16.66 -31.25 1.68
N LEU A 191 -16.77 -31.32 2.99
CA LEU A 191 -17.12 -30.15 3.80
C LEU A 191 -15.84 -29.38 4.13
N LYS A 192 -15.76 -28.11 3.72
CA LYS A 192 -14.63 -27.23 4.02
C LYS A 192 -15.08 -26.04 4.85
N HIS A 193 -14.23 -25.60 5.77
CA HIS A 193 -14.45 -24.34 6.49
C HIS A 193 -14.51 -23.18 5.50
N ARG A 194 -15.57 -22.37 5.56
CA ARG A 194 -15.73 -21.14 4.77
C ARG A 194 -14.61 -20.17 5.13
N ARG A 195 -13.67 -19.97 4.19
CA ARG A 195 -12.54 -19.04 4.35
C ARG A 195 -12.93 -17.66 3.85
N LEU A 196 -12.48 -16.64 4.57
CA LEU A 196 -12.53 -15.26 4.11
C LEU A 196 -11.17 -14.87 3.52
N GLY A 197 -11.09 -13.66 2.95
CA GLY A 197 -9.80 -13.06 2.57
C GLY A 197 -8.82 -13.07 3.75
N ASN A 198 -7.51 -13.04 3.52
CA ASN A 198 -6.56 -13.02 4.63
C ASN A 198 -6.38 -11.60 5.16
N THR A 199 -5.96 -11.47 6.41
CA THR A 199 -5.50 -10.21 6.97
C THR A 199 -3.99 -10.15 6.81
N TYR A 200 -3.48 -9.03 6.30
CA TYR A 200 -2.06 -8.82 6.03
C TYR A 200 -1.54 -7.66 6.87
N HIS A 201 -0.40 -7.89 7.54
CA HIS A 201 0.30 -6.87 8.32
C HIS A 201 1.72 -6.68 7.79
N SER A 202 2.05 -5.44 7.46
CA SER A 202 3.41 -5.04 7.08
C SER A 202 4.27 -4.78 8.31
N ARG A 203 5.58 -4.96 8.19
CA ARG A 203 6.57 -4.53 9.19
C ARG A 203 6.80 -3.01 9.22
N ALA A 204 6.18 -2.26 8.31
CA ALA A 204 6.30 -0.81 8.26
C ALA A 204 5.69 -0.16 9.51
N LEU A 205 6.23 0.98 9.90
CA LEU A 205 5.76 1.80 11.02
C LEU A 205 4.71 2.81 10.56
N LYS A 206 3.83 3.22 11.47
CA LYS A 206 2.91 4.34 11.20
C LYS A 206 3.70 5.63 11.10
N ALA A 207 3.50 6.39 10.03
CA ALA A 207 4.11 7.70 9.85
C ALA A 207 3.12 8.83 10.20
N PRO A 208 3.61 10.00 10.64
CA PRO A 208 2.77 11.17 10.89
C PRO A 208 2.10 11.65 9.59
N ARG A 209 0.84 12.09 9.71
CA ARG A 209 -0.01 12.38 8.55
C ARG A 209 0.06 13.82 8.04
N GLY A 210 0.64 14.76 8.80
CA GLY A 210 0.54 16.22 8.61
C GLY A 210 0.31 16.71 7.18
N MET A 211 1.36 16.74 6.36
CA MET A 211 1.30 17.17 4.95
C MET A 211 0.33 16.33 4.10
N THR A 212 0.29 15.03 4.33
CA THR A 212 -0.58 14.09 3.60
C THR A 212 -2.07 14.37 3.84
N LYS A 213 -2.44 14.85 5.04
CA LYS A 213 -3.83 15.24 5.34
C LYS A 213 -4.24 16.44 4.50
N ARG A 214 -3.36 17.43 4.35
CA ARG A 214 -3.60 18.63 3.51
C ARG A 214 -3.74 18.26 2.05
N VAL A 215 -2.75 17.56 1.50
CA VAL A 215 -2.74 17.14 0.08
C VAL A 215 -3.94 16.26 -0.26
N ASN A 216 -4.29 15.29 0.59
CA ASN A 216 -5.49 14.47 0.38
C ASN A 216 -6.77 15.32 0.39
N ALA A 217 -6.83 16.40 1.18
CA ALA A 217 -8.00 17.28 1.21
C ALA A 217 -8.07 18.19 -0.03
N GLU A 218 -6.92 18.67 -0.51
CA GLU A 218 -6.80 19.46 -1.75
C GLU A 218 -7.21 18.63 -2.97
N LEU A 219 -6.62 17.44 -3.13
CA LEU A 219 -6.95 16.52 -4.23
C LEU A 219 -8.41 16.08 -4.24
N GLN A 220 -9.02 15.93 -3.05
CA GLN A 220 -10.45 15.62 -2.96
C GLN A 220 -11.33 16.74 -3.50
N ARG A 221 -10.90 18.00 -3.36
CA ARG A 221 -11.67 19.14 -3.89
C ARG A 221 -11.49 19.31 -5.40
N SER A 222 -10.35 18.91 -5.96
CA SER A 222 -10.07 19.04 -7.40
C SER A 222 -10.66 17.90 -8.22
N LEU A 223 -10.56 16.65 -7.75
CA LEU A 223 -11.09 15.48 -8.45
C LEU A 223 -12.62 15.35 -8.39
N GLU A 224 -13.28 15.98 -7.40
CA GLU A 224 -14.74 15.88 -7.20
C GLU A 224 -15.54 17.00 -7.92
N ARG A 225 -14.93 17.79 -8.84
CA ARG A 225 -15.65 18.88 -9.55
C ARG A 225 -16.60 18.41 -10.65
N ASP A 226 -16.30 17.31 -11.35
CA ASP A 226 -17.07 16.90 -12.55
C ASP A 226 -17.70 15.50 -12.47
N GLU A 227 -17.44 14.72 -11.42
CA GLU A 227 -18.00 13.36 -11.28
C GLU A 227 -18.72 13.18 -9.94
N ALA A 228 -19.97 12.70 -10.02
CA ALA A 228 -20.77 12.31 -8.88
C ALA A 228 -19.95 11.39 -7.96
N ARG A 229 -19.92 11.73 -6.66
CA ARG A 229 -19.18 11.04 -5.59
C ARG A 229 -19.09 9.52 -5.80
N LEU A 230 -17.97 9.03 -6.33
CA LEU A 230 -17.62 7.62 -6.17
C LEU A 230 -17.24 7.41 -4.70
N PRO A 231 -17.94 6.54 -3.95
CA PRO A 231 -17.74 6.43 -2.52
C PRO A 231 -16.29 6.07 -2.19
N LYS A 232 -15.68 6.97 -1.41
CA LYS A 232 -14.33 6.84 -0.85
C LYS A 232 -14.17 5.47 -0.19
N ARG A 233 -13.11 4.77 -0.63
CA ARG A 233 -12.52 3.54 -0.09
C ARG A 233 -13.16 2.27 -0.64
N PHE A 234 -12.32 1.48 -1.31
CA PHE A 234 -12.54 0.07 -1.67
C PHE A 234 -12.94 -0.87 -0.52
N PHE A 235 -13.16 -0.36 0.70
CA PHE A 235 -13.84 -1.06 1.78
C PHE A 235 -14.62 -0.07 2.65
N LEU A 236 -15.92 0.03 2.39
CA LEU A 236 -16.99 0.69 3.15
C LEU A 236 -16.62 0.99 4.62
N THR A 237 -16.58 2.27 4.96
CA THR A 237 -16.62 2.73 6.36
C THR A 237 -18.05 2.61 6.89
N PRO A 238 -18.28 2.28 8.17
CA PRO A 238 -19.63 2.13 8.75
C PRO A 238 -20.53 3.37 8.60
N GLY A 239 -19.98 4.55 8.31
CA GLY A 239 -20.73 5.81 8.20
C GLY A 239 -20.85 6.38 6.78
N SER A 240 -20.46 5.66 5.72
CA SER A 240 -20.55 6.16 4.33
C SER A 240 -21.59 5.43 3.49
N PHE A 241 -22.60 4.83 4.13
CA PHE A 241 -23.73 4.23 3.45
C PHE A 241 -24.75 5.32 3.10
N ILE A 242 -25.07 5.47 1.81
CA ILE A 242 -26.46 5.68 1.42
C ILE A 242 -27.24 4.62 2.22
N LYS A 243 -28.18 5.03 3.07
CA LYS A 243 -29.04 4.10 3.80
C LYS A 243 -29.78 3.26 2.75
N CYS A 244 -29.19 2.15 2.35
CA CYS A 244 -29.90 1.07 1.70
C CYS A 244 -30.85 0.56 2.78
N PRO A 245 -32.17 0.60 2.58
CA PRO A 245 -33.13 0.09 3.57
C PRO A 245 -32.91 -1.40 3.87
N GLU A 246 -32.21 -2.10 2.99
CA GLU A 246 -31.79 -3.48 3.15
C GLU A 246 -30.31 -3.59 3.52
N ARG A 247 -30.02 -4.00 4.76
CA ARG A 247 -28.68 -4.52 5.13
C ARG A 247 -28.41 -5.76 4.28
N ALA A 248 -27.21 -5.87 3.69
CA ALA A 248 -26.77 -7.13 3.10
C ALA A 248 -26.94 -8.27 4.13
N LYS A 249 -27.55 -9.39 3.72
CA LYS A 249 -28.00 -10.49 4.61
C LYS A 249 -26.90 -11.15 5.46
N GLU A 250 -25.62 -10.86 5.24
CA GLU A 250 -24.49 -11.46 5.96
C GLU A 250 -23.45 -10.39 6.40
N ALA A 251 -23.78 -9.59 7.42
CA ALA A 251 -22.77 -8.72 8.05
C ALA A 251 -21.91 -9.54 9.01
N LEU A 252 -20.63 -9.75 8.68
CA LEU A 252 -19.70 -10.50 9.52
C LEU A 252 -18.93 -9.57 10.49
N LEU A 253 -18.99 -9.86 11.79
CA LEU A 253 -18.29 -9.18 12.87
C LEU A 253 -17.10 -9.99 13.37
N LEU A 254 -16.01 -9.32 13.70
CA LEU A 254 -14.83 -9.97 14.24
C LEU A 254 -15.11 -10.51 15.65
N VAL A 255 -14.83 -11.79 15.87
CA VAL A 255 -14.96 -12.44 17.18
C VAL A 255 -13.87 -11.94 18.13
N ASN A 256 -14.27 -11.65 19.39
CA ASN A 256 -13.35 -11.26 20.47
C ASN A 256 -12.29 -12.33 20.71
N GLU A 257 -11.09 -11.93 21.11
CA GLU A 257 -9.97 -12.88 21.25
C GLU A 257 -10.24 -14.02 22.24
N ARG A 258 -10.93 -13.74 23.34
CA ARG A 258 -11.32 -14.73 24.37
C ARG A 258 -12.33 -15.77 23.86
N ASP A 259 -13.11 -15.42 22.84
CA ASP A 259 -14.25 -16.23 22.38
C ASP A 259 -13.85 -17.07 21.15
N ARG A 260 -12.59 -17.01 20.70
CA ARG A 260 -12.10 -17.72 19.50
C ARG A 260 -11.89 -19.21 19.77
N LEU A 261 -12.23 -20.03 18.77
CA LEU A 261 -12.04 -21.47 18.83
C LEU A 261 -10.57 -21.88 18.84
N ILE A 262 -9.71 -21.11 18.16
CA ILE A 262 -8.27 -21.38 18.09
C ILE A 262 -7.48 -20.09 18.37
N LYS A 263 -6.57 -20.15 19.36
CA LYS A 263 -5.69 -19.03 19.71
C LYS A 263 -4.86 -18.58 18.49
N GLY A 264 -4.89 -17.28 18.19
CA GLY A 264 -4.16 -16.68 17.06
C GLY A 264 -4.86 -16.78 15.70
N ARG A 265 -5.98 -17.50 15.57
CA ARG A 265 -6.84 -17.50 14.37
C ARG A 265 -7.77 -16.28 14.40
N MET A 266 -8.19 -15.80 13.24
CA MET A 266 -9.20 -14.74 13.15
C MET A 266 -10.53 -15.34 12.67
N GLU A 267 -11.57 -15.18 13.48
CA GLU A 267 -12.89 -15.75 13.27
C GLU A 267 -13.91 -14.63 13.20
N TRP A 268 -14.89 -14.78 12.31
CA TRP A 268 -15.86 -13.75 11.99
C TRP A 268 -17.25 -14.34 12.06
N CYS A 269 -18.12 -13.77 12.89
CA CYS A 269 -19.48 -14.27 13.12
C CYS A 269 -20.52 -13.43 12.38
N ILE A 270 -21.60 -14.05 11.91
CA ILE A 270 -22.78 -13.32 11.40
C ILE A 270 -23.39 -12.52 12.56
N ALA A 271 -23.71 -11.25 12.29
CA ALA A 271 -24.38 -10.32 13.19
C ALA A 271 -25.91 -10.45 13.13
#